data_AF-A0A356VY94-F1
#
_entry.id   AF-A0A356VY94-F1
#
_cell.length_a   1.000
_cell.length_b   1.000
_cell.length_c   1.000
_cell.angle_alpha   90.00
_cell.angle_beta   90.00
_cell.angle_gamma   90.00
#
_symmetry.space_group_name_H-M   'P 1'
#
loop_
_entity.id
_entity.type
_entity.pdbx_description
1 polymer ?
#
loop_
_entity_poly.entity_id
_entity_poly.type
_entity_poly.pdbx_seq_one_letter_code
_entity_poly.pdbx_strand_id
1 'polypeptide(L)'
;SDVQPLLNQGARKTDICASIFAAVANQTIAGLAQGRPIEGKVLYLGGPLTFLPQLRASFDHALKIQGICPENSLYYVALGAAYCSAEEVDLGKALENVRKYGCTGSFLSIPPLFTSRAEYDEFRRRHAQCKAPRGDIASYRGGAFLGIDAGSTTV
;
A
#
# COMPACT_ATOMS: atom_id res chain seq x y z
N SER A 1 10.07 -5.61 7.01
CA SER A 1 10.67 -6.53 6.04
C SER A 1 9.95 -6.41 4.73
N ASP A 2 10.72 -6.50 3.64
CA ASP A 2 10.19 -6.76 2.31
C ASP A 2 9.47 -8.12 2.31
N VAL A 3 8.34 -8.22 1.61
CA VAL A 3 7.55 -9.46 1.48
C VAL A 3 8.15 -10.37 0.40
N GLN A 4 8.92 -9.79 -0.53
CA GLN A 4 9.48 -10.48 -1.69
C GLN A 4 10.44 -11.62 -1.33
N PRO A 5 11.35 -11.51 -0.33
CA PRO A 5 12.18 -12.62 0.11
C PRO A 5 11.37 -13.81 0.63
N LEU A 6 10.29 -13.56 1.40
CA LEU A 6 9.44 -14.62 1.94
C LEU A 6 8.71 -15.38 0.81
N LEU A 7 8.25 -14.66 -0.22
CA LEU A 7 7.66 -15.26 -1.42
C LEU A 7 8.67 -16.14 -2.16
N ASN A 8 9.91 -15.66 -2.33
CA ASN A 8 10.97 -16.39 -3.02
C ASN A 8 11.43 -17.64 -2.26
N GLN A 9 11.37 -17.60 -0.92
CA GLN A 9 11.69 -18.74 -0.05
C GLN A 9 10.54 -19.77 0.03
N GLY A 10 9.46 -19.58 -0.72
CA GLY A 10 8.35 -20.52 -0.79
C GLY A 10 7.41 -20.46 0.42
N ALA A 11 7.43 -19.37 1.20
CA ALA A 11 6.48 -19.19 2.28
C ALA A 11 5.04 -19.22 1.72
N ARG A 12 4.14 -19.89 2.45
CA ARG A 12 2.75 -19.99 2.01
C ARG A 12 2.14 -18.60 1.99
N LYS A 13 1.45 -18.26 0.88
CA LYS A 13 0.77 -16.96 0.74
C LYS A 13 -0.17 -16.66 1.90
N THR A 14 -0.84 -17.68 2.43
CA THR A 14 -1.72 -17.56 3.61
C THR A 14 -0.97 -17.09 4.86
N ASP A 15 0.25 -17.60 5.08
CA ASP A 15 1.06 -17.23 6.24
C ASP A 15 1.59 -15.80 6.09
N ILE A 16 1.95 -15.41 4.87
CA ILE A 16 2.34 -14.04 4.55
C ILE A 16 1.17 -13.08 4.81
N CYS A 17 -0.02 -13.39 4.29
CA CYS A 17 -1.21 -12.56 4.51
C CYS A 17 -1.56 -12.44 6.01
N ALA A 18 -1.53 -13.55 6.75
CA ALA A 18 -1.77 -13.54 8.19
C ALA A 18 -0.73 -12.69 8.93
N SER A 19 0.55 -12.82 8.57
CA SER A 19 1.62 -11.99 9.13
C SER A 19 1.44 -10.51 8.83
N ILE A 20 0.99 -10.15 7.63
CA ILE A 20 0.71 -8.75 7.26
C ILE A 20 -0.45 -8.21 8.09
N PHE A 21 -1.56 -8.94 8.21
CA PHE A 21 -2.69 -8.49 9.03
C PHE A 21 -2.34 -8.36 10.51
N ALA A 22 -1.58 -9.32 11.06
CA ALA A 22 -1.08 -9.24 12.42
C ALA A 22 -0.17 -8.02 12.62
N ALA A 23 0.73 -7.74 11.66
CA ALA A 23 1.61 -6.57 11.72
C ALA A 23 0.81 -5.26 11.70
N VAL A 24 -0.16 -5.12 10.78
CA VAL A 24 -1.04 -3.94 10.70
C VAL A 24 -1.82 -3.76 12.00
N ALA A 25 -2.41 -4.83 12.53
CA ALA A 25 -3.18 -4.78 13.77
C ALA A 25 -2.30 -4.34 14.96
N ASN A 26 -1.16 -5.01 15.18
CA ASN A 26 -0.27 -4.71 16.30
C ASN A 26 0.31 -3.29 16.23
N GLN A 27 0.73 -2.84 15.04
CA GLN A 27 1.23 -1.48 14.86
C GLN A 27 0.15 -0.43 15.12
N THR A 28 -1.07 -0.66 14.62
CA THR A 28 -2.21 0.24 14.84
C THR A 28 -2.55 0.32 16.33
N ILE A 29 -2.64 -0.83 17.01
CA ILE A 29 -2.95 -0.90 18.44
C ILE A 29 -1.87 -0.17 19.24
N ALA A 30 -0.59 -0.46 19.00
CA ALA A 30 0.51 0.19 19.69
C ALA A 30 0.49 1.72 19.51
N GLY A 31 0.23 2.18 18.27
CA GLY A 31 0.13 3.60 17.95
C GLY A 31 -1.05 4.31 18.62
N LEU A 32 -2.21 3.66 18.70
CA LEU A 32 -3.42 4.21 19.32
C LEU A 32 -3.37 4.18 20.85
N ALA A 33 -2.93 3.05 21.41
CA ALA A 33 -2.95 2.79 22.84
C ALA A 33 -1.94 3.63 23.63
N GLN A 34 -0.77 3.94 23.03
CA GLN A 34 0.33 4.63 23.72
C GLN A 34 0.64 4.01 25.10
N GLY A 35 0.60 2.67 25.17
CA GLY A 35 0.83 1.89 26.39
C GLY A 35 -0.38 1.69 27.31
N ARG A 36 -1.57 2.21 26.96
CA ARG A 36 -2.81 2.03 27.73
C ARG A 36 -3.63 0.84 27.20
N PRO A 37 -4.19 -0.02 28.07
CA PRO A 37 -5.06 -1.09 27.61
C PRO A 37 -6.30 -0.53 26.92
N ILE A 38 -6.68 -1.14 25.80
CA ILE A 38 -7.94 -0.87 25.12
C ILE A 38 -8.95 -1.89 25.64
N GLU A 39 -10.02 -1.42 26.26
CA GLU A 39 -11.03 -2.26 26.91
C GLU A 39 -12.45 -1.86 26.47
N GLY A 40 -13.42 -2.75 26.72
CA GLY A 40 -14.83 -2.51 26.42
C GLY A 40 -15.22 -2.83 24.97
N LYS A 41 -16.13 -2.03 24.41
CA LYS A 41 -16.65 -2.26 23.04
C LYS A 41 -15.76 -1.59 22.01
N VAL A 42 -15.22 -2.39 21.09
CA VAL A 42 -14.41 -1.92 19.97
C VAL A 42 -15.26 -1.87 18.70
N LEU A 43 -15.23 -0.74 18.00
CA LEU A 43 -15.89 -0.57 16.70
C LEU A 43 -14.87 -0.55 15.57
N TYR A 44 -15.14 -1.30 14.51
CA TYR A 44 -14.33 -1.36 13.30
C TYR A 44 -14.93 -0.43 12.23
N LEU A 45 -14.20 0.64 11.90
CA LEU A 45 -14.66 1.69 10.99
C LEU A 45 -13.69 1.87 9.81
N GLY A 46 -14.20 2.38 8.68
CA GLY A 46 -13.41 2.66 7.48
C GLY A 46 -13.24 1.47 6.53
N GLY A 47 -12.68 1.76 5.35
CA GLY A 47 -12.59 0.84 4.20
C GLY A 47 -11.99 -0.52 4.52
N PRO A 48 -10.69 -0.58 4.88
CA PRO A 48 -10.01 -1.86 5.08
C PRO A 48 -10.70 -2.75 6.12
N LEU A 49 -11.11 -2.19 7.26
CA LEU A 49 -11.78 -2.95 8.32
C LEU A 49 -13.18 -3.40 7.93
N THR A 50 -13.88 -2.67 7.07
CA THR A 50 -15.17 -3.10 6.53
C THR A 50 -15.01 -4.31 5.62
N PHE A 51 -14.12 -4.21 4.63
CA PHE A 51 -14.02 -5.18 3.54
C PHE A 51 -13.12 -6.39 3.85
N LEU A 52 -12.19 -6.28 4.80
CA LEU A 52 -11.22 -7.33 5.13
C LEU A 52 -11.56 -7.98 6.47
N PRO A 53 -12.42 -9.03 6.52
CA PRO A 53 -12.81 -9.67 7.77
C PRO A 53 -11.62 -10.32 8.51
N GLN A 54 -10.59 -10.77 7.78
CA GLN A 54 -9.39 -11.36 8.39
C GLN A 54 -8.47 -10.31 9.05
N LEU A 55 -8.54 -9.06 8.59
CA LEU A 55 -7.89 -7.95 9.28
C LEU A 55 -8.59 -7.69 10.62
N ARG A 56 -9.94 -7.66 10.64
CA ARG A 56 -10.71 -7.57 11.88
C ARG A 56 -10.39 -8.71 12.85
N ALA A 57 -10.35 -9.95 12.37
CA ALA A 57 -9.98 -11.10 13.19
C ALA A 57 -8.55 -10.97 13.79
N SER A 58 -7.63 -10.33 13.06
CA SER A 58 -6.28 -10.06 13.56
C SER A 58 -6.27 -9.01 14.68
N PHE A 59 -7.12 -7.98 14.58
CA PHE A 59 -7.35 -7.04 15.69
C PHE A 59 -8.01 -7.74 16.89
N ASP A 60 -9.03 -8.58 16.66
CA ASP A 60 -9.69 -9.31 17.74
C ASP A 60 -8.70 -10.19 18.51
N HIS A 61 -7.81 -10.87 17.79
CA HIS A 61 -6.77 -11.70 18.38
C HIS A 61 -5.76 -10.87 19.20
N ALA A 62 -5.29 -9.76 18.65
CA ALA A 62 -4.30 -8.90 19.30
C ALA A 62 -4.87 -8.18 20.55
N LEU A 63 -6.11 -7.70 20.47
CA LEU A 63 -6.81 -7.03 21.57
C LEU A 63 -7.37 -8.01 22.61
N LYS A 64 -7.57 -9.27 22.23
CA LYS A 64 -8.33 -10.26 23.00
C LYS A 64 -9.77 -9.79 23.27
N ILE A 65 -10.34 -9.04 22.34
CA ILE A 65 -11.68 -8.46 22.40
C ILE A 65 -12.34 -8.69 21.05
N GLN A 66 -13.58 -9.18 21.04
CA GLN A 66 -14.36 -9.27 19.80
C GLN A 66 -14.96 -7.90 19.47
N GLY A 67 -14.44 -7.26 18.42
CA GLY A 67 -14.94 -5.99 17.92
C GLY A 67 -16.21 -6.14 17.09
N ILE A 68 -16.86 -5.00 16.85
CA ILE A 68 -18.13 -4.89 16.12
C ILE A 68 -17.87 -4.11 14.84
N CYS A 69 -18.21 -4.68 13.69
CA CYS A 69 -18.29 -3.93 12.43
C CYS A 69 -19.75 -3.54 12.23
N PRO A 70 -20.15 -2.28 12.52
CA PRO A 70 -21.53 -1.87 12.39
C PRO A 70 -21.95 -1.76 10.93
N GLU A 71 -23.26 -1.71 10.68
CA GLU A 71 -23.80 -1.27 9.39
C GLU A 71 -23.25 0.13 9.06
N ASN A 72 -23.00 0.41 7.78
CA ASN A 72 -22.48 1.69 7.31
C ASN A 72 -21.12 2.08 7.90
N SER A 73 -20.31 1.12 8.37
CA SER A 73 -18.97 1.35 8.94
C SER A 73 -18.02 2.22 8.10
N LEU A 74 -18.23 2.26 6.77
CA LEU A 74 -17.51 3.13 5.84
C LEU A 74 -17.81 4.62 6.03
N TYR A 75 -19.01 4.94 6.50
CA TYR A 75 -19.58 6.29 6.46
C TYR A 75 -19.55 6.99 7.82
N TYR A 76 -19.11 6.34 8.90
CA TYR A 76 -19.15 6.91 10.25
C TYR A 76 -18.41 8.24 10.38
N VAL A 77 -17.29 8.41 9.66
CA VAL A 77 -16.56 9.70 9.63
C VAL A 77 -17.41 10.78 8.96
N ALA A 78 -18.06 10.47 7.83
CA ALA A 78 -18.91 11.41 7.11
C ALA A 78 -20.18 11.73 7.92
N LEU A 79 -20.80 10.73 8.54
CA LEU A 79 -21.93 10.90 9.45
C LEU A 79 -21.55 11.78 10.63
N GLY A 80 -20.43 11.50 11.29
CA GLY A 80 -19.93 12.30 12.40
C GLY A 80 -19.68 13.76 11.98
N ALA A 81 -19.04 13.98 10.84
CA ALA A 81 -18.84 15.32 10.29
C ALA A 81 -20.17 16.05 10.01
N ALA A 82 -21.16 15.35 9.44
CA ALA A 82 -22.48 15.91 9.20
C ALA A 82 -23.22 16.26 10.51
N TYR A 83 -23.15 15.39 11.52
CA TYR A 83 -23.74 15.65 12.84
C TYR A 83 -23.09 16.81 13.58
N CYS A 84 -21.79 17.04 13.37
CA CYS A 84 -21.07 18.16 13.95
C CYS A 84 -21.20 19.46 13.14
N SER A 85 -21.87 19.45 11.99
CA SER A 85 -22.06 20.66 11.18
C SER A 85 -22.97 21.64 11.90
N ALA A 86 -22.52 22.89 12.01
CA ALA A 86 -23.35 24.01 12.47
C ALA A 86 -24.21 24.61 11.34
N GLU A 87 -23.94 24.22 10.10
CA GLU A 87 -24.63 24.73 8.90
C GLU A 87 -25.59 23.69 8.34
N GLU A 88 -26.79 24.15 7.99
CA GLU A 88 -27.76 23.35 7.27
C GLU A 88 -27.35 23.19 5.80
N VAL A 89 -27.51 21.97 5.28
CA VAL A 89 -27.15 21.63 3.90
C VAL A 89 -28.41 21.25 3.13
N ASP A 90 -28.66 21.92 2.01
CA ASP A 90 -29.64 21.48 1.02
C ASP A 90 -29.10 20.26 0.27
N LEU A 91 -29.70 19.10 0.55
CA LEU A 91 -29.33 17.83 -0.05
C LEU A 91 -29.55 17.80 -1.57
N GLY A 92 -30.58 18.47 -2.08
CA GLY A 92 -30.85 18.56 -3.51
C GLY A 92 -29.73 19.31 -4.24
N LYS A 93 -29.32 20.45 -3.68
CA LYS A 93 -28.19 21.23 -4.20
C LYS A 93 -26.88 20.46 -4.09
N ALA A 94 -26.63 19.77 -2.98
CA ALA A 94 -25.44 18.94 -2.81
C ALA A 94 -25.36 17.82 -3.87
N LEU A 95 -26.48 17.12 -4.12
CA LEU A 95 -26.57 16.09 -5.16
C LEU A 95 -26.35 16.65 -6.56
N GLU A 96 -26.91 17.82 -6.87
CA GLU A 96 -26.64 18.51 -8.13
C GLU A 96 -25.16 18.85 -8.29
N ASN A 97 -24.53 19.37 -7.24
CA ASN A 97 -23.10 19.71 -7.25
C ASN A 97 -22.24 18.48 -7.53
N VAL A 98 -22.54 17.34 -6.89
CA VAL A 98 -21.84 16.06 -7.14
C VAL A 98 -22.06 15.58 -8.57
N ARG A 99 -23.28 15.70 -9.11
CA ARG A 99 -23.57 15.32 -10.51
C ARG A 99 -22.84 16.20 -11.52
N LYS A 100 -22.70 17.51 -11.23
CA LYS A 100 -21.97 18.48 -12.05
C LYS A 100 -20.45 18.38 -11.87
N TYR A 101 -19.98 17.68 -10.83
CA TYR A 101 -18.56 17.43 -10.59
C TYR A 101 -18.01 16.44 -11.63
N GLY A 102 -17.60 16.97 -12.78
CA GLY A 102 -16.77 16.23 -13.73
C GLY A 102 -15.35 16.07 -13.17
N CYS A 103 -14.69 14.96 -13.47
CA CYS A 103 -13.27 14.74 -13.20
C CYS A 103 -12.40 15.72 -14.02
N THR A 104 -12.40 16.99 -13.65
CA THR A 104 -11.47 18.03 -14.12
C THR A 104 -10.37 18.28 -13.09
N GLY A 105 -10.15 17.31 -12.19
CA GLY A 105 -9.00 17.33 -11.31
C GLY A 105 -7.72 17.28 -12.15
N SER A 106 -7.02 18.41 -12.20
CA SER A 106 -5.60 18.44 -12.55
C SER A 106 -4.87 17.63 -11.48
N PHE A 107 -4.84 16.30 -11.62
CA PHE A 107 -3.96 15.47 -10.81
C PHE A 107 -2.55 16.04 -10.97
N LEU A 108 -1.85 16.20 -9.85
CA LEU A 108 -0.42 16.47 -9.86
C LEU A 108 0.25 15.28 -10.55
N SER A 109 0.44 15.41 -11.86
CA SER A 109 1.16 14.43 -12.66
C SER A 109 2.57 14.96 -12.86
N ILE A 110 3.53 14.06 -12.71
CA ILE A 110 4.87 14.35 -13.21
C ILE A 110 4.84 14.28 -14.73
N PRO A 111 5.59 15.15 -15.43
CA PRO A 111 5.72 15.05 -16.88
C PRO A 111 6.16 13.64 -17.30
N PRO A 112 5.75 13.18 -18.50
CA PRO A 112 6.23 11.90 -19.02
C PRO A 112 7.77 11.92 -19.11
N LEU A 113 8.40 10.79 -18.80
CA LEU A 113 9.86 10.66 -18.82
C LEU A 113 10.47 10.98 -20.19
N PHE A 114 9.71 10.74 -21.26
CA PHE A 114 10.04 11.12 -22.63
C PHE A 114 8.79 11.71 -23.28
N THR A 115 8.95 12.85 -23.93
CA THR A 115 7.89 13.54 -24.68
C THR A 115 7.88 13.12 -26.15
N SER A 116 8.92 12.44 -26.62
CA SER A 116 9.05 11.97 -28.00
C SER A 116 9.83 10.66 -28.11
N ARG A 117 9.68 10.01 -29.26
CA ARG A 117 10.48 8.83 -29.59
C ARG A 117 11.97 9.16 -29.71
N ALA A 118 12.31 10.36 -30.17
CA ALA A 118 13.69 10.80 -30.32
C ALA A 118 14.41 10.89 -28.96
N GLU A 119 13.76 11.48 -27.94
CA GLU A 119 14.31 11.54 -26.57
C GLU A 119 14.54 10.13 -25.99
N TYR A 120 13.59 9.22 -26.21
CA TYR A 120 13.73 7.83 -25.79
C TYR A 120 14.92 7.13 -26.47
N ASP A 121 15.07 7.30 -27.78
CA ASP A 121 16.16 6.67 -28.54
C ASP A 121 17.53 7.26 -28.15
N GLU A 122 17.61 8.58 -27.86
CA GLU A 122 18.81 9.22 -27.34
C GLU A 122 19.19 8.66 -25.96
N PHE A 123 18.21 8.57 -25.04
CA PHE A 123 18.41 7.96 -23.73
C PHE A 123 18.97 6.54 -23.86
N ARG A 124 18.36 5.72 -24.71
CA ARG A 124 18.81 4.35 -24.95
C ARG A 124 20.23 4.29 -25.50
N ARG A 125 20.58 5.14 -26.46
CA ARG A 125 21.92 5.18 -27.05
C ARG A 125 22.97 5.53 -26.00
N ARG A 126 22.73 6.58 -25.21
CA ARG A 126 23.61 6.98 -24.10
C ARG A 126 23.74 5.88 -23.06
N HIS A 127 22.63 5.30 -22.61
CA HIS A 127 22.64 4.26 -21.58
C HIS A 127 23.30 2.97 -22.06
N ALA A 128 23.17 2.63 -23.35
CA ALA A 128 23.83 1.47 -23.94
C ALA A 128 25.36 1.57 -23.98
N GLN A 129 25.94 2.76 -23.78
CA GLN A 129 27.40 2.95 -23.64
C GLN A 129 27.90 2.58 -22.24
N CYS A 130 27.03 2.60 -21.22
CA CYS A 130 27.35 2.22 -19.85
C CYS A 130 27.35 0.69 -19.67
N LYS A 131 28.17 -0.03 -20.45
CA LYS A 131 28.31 -1.50 -20.36
C LYS A 131 29.69 -1.85 -19.82
N ALA A 132 29.76 -2.86 -18.96
CA ALA A 132 31.03 -3.43 -18.53
C ALA A 132 31.78 -4.05 -19.73
N PRO A 133 33.13 -3.96 -19.77
CA PRO A 133 33.93 -4.63 -20.77
C PRO A 133 33.61 -6.12 -20.83
N ARG A 134 33.44 -6.66 -22.04
CA ARG A 134 33.21 -8.10 -22.27
C ARG A 134 34.44 -8.72 -22.90
N GLY A 135 34.85 -9.87 -22.40
CA GLY A 135 35.87 -10.72 -23.02
C GLY A 135 35.26 -11.97 -23.63
N ASP A 136 36.01 -12.64 -24.49
CA ASP A 136 35.65 -13.97 -24.98
C ASP A 136 36.00 -15.03 -23.92
N ILE A 137 34.98 -15.78 -23.50
CA ILE A 137 35.11 -16.82 -22.47
C ILE A 137 36.03 -17.96 -22.92
N ALA A 138 36.11 -18.27 -24.21
CA ALA A 138 36.93 -19.36 -24.72
C ALA A 138 38.45 -19.08 -24.58
N SER A 139 38.83 -17.81 -24.67
CA SER A 139 40.22 -17.35 -24.53
C SER A 139 40.68 -17.16 -23.08
N TYR A 140 39.77 -17.11 -22.11
CA TYR A 140 40.10 -16.83 -20.71
C TYR A 140 40.89 -17.98 -20.04
N ARG A 141 41.85 -17.63 -19.18
CA ARG A 141 42.64 -18.57 -18.35
C ARG A 141 42.80 -18.00 -16.96
N GLY A 142 42.36 -18.73 -15.93
CA GLY A 142 42.40 -18.30 -14.53
C GLY A 142 41.15 -18.70 -13.77
N GLY A 143 41.07 -18.33 -12.50
CA GLY A 143 39.86 -18.49 -11.69
C GLY A 143 38.83 -17.44 -12.06
N ALA A 144 37.61 -17.87 -12.37
CA ALA A 144 36.47 -16.99 -12.62
C ALA A 144 35.50 -17.02 -11.44
N PHE A 145 34.86 -15.89 -11.17
CA PHE A 145 33.81 -15.76 -10.16
C PHE A 145 32.51 -15.36 -10.84
N LEU A 146 31.42 -16.06 -10.54
CA LEU A 146 30.08 -15.71 -11.00
C LEU A 146 29.39 -14.91 -9.90
N GLY A 147 29.26 -13.60 -10.11
CA GLY A 147 28.35 -12.78 -9.32
C GLY A 147 26.92 -12.98 -9.82
N ILE A 148 26.02 -13.38 -8.94
CA ILE A 148 24.59 -13.39 -9.21
C ILE A 148 24.01 -12.16 -8.50
N ASP A 149 23.63 -11.14 -9.27
CA ASP A 149 22.91 -9.98 -8.78
C ASP A 149 21.40 -10.26 -8.88
N ALA A 150 20.73 -10.38 -7.73
CA ALA A 150 19.29 -10.60 -7.66
C ALA A 150 18.47 -9.29 -7.82
N GLY A 151 19.14 -8.17 -8.10
CA GLY A 151 18.54 -6.84 -8.24
C GLY A 151 18.71 -5.99 -6.97
N SER A 152 18.51 -4.68 -7.13
CA SER A 152 18.53 -3.71 -6.02
C SER A 152 17.26 -3.84 -5.17
N THR A 153 17.18 -4.91 -4.42
CA THR A 153 16.30 -5.02 -3.27
C THR A 153 17.11 -5.77 -2.24
N THR A 154 17.67 -4.99 -1.33
CA THR A 154 18.54 -5.46 -0.25
C THR A 154 17.94 -6.70 0.41
N VAL A 155 18.73 -7.77 0.47
CA VAL A 155 18.44 -9.01 1.20
C VAL A 155 18.30 -8.74 2.70
#